data_AF-A0A2N4UV84-F1
#
_entry.id   AF-A0A2N4UV84-F1
#
_cell.length_a   1.000
_cell.length_b   1.000
_cell.length_c   1.000
_cell.angle_alpha   90.00
_cell.angle_beta   90.00
_cell.angle_gamma   90.00
#
_symmetry.space_group_name_H-M   'P 1'
#
loop_
_entity.id
_entity.type
_entity.pdbx_description
1 polymer ?
#
loop_
_entity_poly.entity_id
_entity_poly.type
_entity_poly.pdbx_seq_one_letter_code
_entity_poly.pdbx_strand_id
1 'polypeptide(L)'
;MVYLIVDVIDPYQLQLSRSQRTDILKFGTFVTANVAAKPIDNAIKLQRHMVRNDHVVLVDSNGLTQMRKVVIARTDLDHAYISAGLDEGELVSRTWPDNHLDGTKVTPILNIPSSSVAQAHSKATENGE
;
A
#
# COMPACT_ATOMS: atom_id res chain seq x y z
N MET A 1 -14.25 -13.65 -17.59
CA MET A 1 -12.86 -13.90 -18.03
C MET A 1 -12.39 -12.69 -18.82
N VAL A 2 -11.19 -12.18 -18.56
CA VAL A 2 -10.56 -11.09 -19.31
C VAL A 2 -9.26 -11.62 -19.89
N TYR A 3 -9.02 -11.39 -21.17
CA TYR A 3 -7.80 -11.80 -21.87
C TYR A 3 -6.97 -10.56 -22.16
N LEU A 4 -5.69 -10.61 -21.83
CA LEU A 4 -4.70 -9.61 -22.22
C LEU A 4 -3.86 -10.19 -23.34
N ILE A 5 -3.84 -9.51 -24.50
CA ILE A 5 -2.96 -9.83 -25.62
C ILE A 5 -1.93 -8.71 -25.69
N VAL A 6 -0.65 -9.08 -25.73
CA VAL A 6 0.46 -8.13 -25.90
C VAL A 6 1.14 -8.46 -27.22
N ASP A 7 1.26 -7.45 -28.08
CA ASP A 7 2.00 -7.56 -29.33
C ASP A 7 3.40 -6.94 -29.16
N VAL A 8 4.40 -7.60 -29.74
CA VAL A 8 5.77 -7.11 -29.76
C VAL A 8 6.10 -6.73 -31.19
N ILE A 9 6.17 -5.42 -31.44
CA ILE A 9 6.44 -4.88 -32.76
C ILE A 9 7.91 -5.15 -33.11
N ASP A 10 8.13 -5.80 -34.27
CA ASP A 10 9.45 -6.13 -34.83
C ASP A 10 10.41 -6.81 -33.82
N PRO A 11 10.09 -8.03 -33.33
CA PRO A 11 10.88 -8.71 -32.29
C PRO A 11 12.33 -8.99 -32.75
N TYR A 12 12.55 -9.11 -34.06
CA TYR A 12 13.87 -9.35 -34.65
C TYR A 12 14.58 -8.07 -35.11
N GLN A 13 13.97 -6.90 -34.93
CA GLN A 13 14.48 -5.59 -35.34
C GLN A 13 14.94 -5.56 -36.81
N LEU A 14 14.16 -6.16 -37.72
CA LEU A 14 14.49 -6.26 -39.14
C LEU A 14 14.46 -4.92 -39.86
N GLN A 15 13.77 -3.93 -39.29
CA GLN A 15 13.70 -2.57 -39.85
C GLN A 15 14.95 -1.74 -39.54
N LEU A 16 15.82 -2.18 -38.64
CA LEU A 16 17.06 -1.49 -38.26
C LEU A 16 18.30 -2.06 -38.97
N SER A 17 19.26 -1.18 -39.28
CA SER A 17 20.57 -1.60 -39.80
C SER A 17 21.29 -2.49 -38.78
N ARG A 18 22.12 -3.44 -39.26
CA ARG A 18 22.83 -4.41 -38.38
C ARG A 18 23.59 -3.75 -37.23
N SER A 19 24.18 -2.58 -37.45
CA SER A 19 24.92 -1.81 -36.44
C SER A 19 24.04 -1.17 -35.37
N GLN A 20 22.73 -1.06 -35.61
CA GLN A 20 21.77 -0.40 -34.71
C GLN A 20 20.89 -1.39 -33.95
N ARG A 21 20.98 -2.70 -34.25
CA ARG A 21 20.20 -3.72 -33.55
C ARG A 21 20.80 -4.00 -32.19
N THR A 22 20.00 -3.84 -31.15
CA THR A 22 20.34 -4.15 -29.76
C THR A 22 19.21 -4.92 -29.13
N ASP A 23 19.50 -6.09 -28.56
CA ASP A 23 18.56 -6.94 -27.83
C ASP A 23 17.37 -7.47 -28.67
N ILE A 24 17.68 -8.19 -29.76
CA ILE A 24 16.67 -8.93 -30.53
C ILE A 24 16.03 -10.07 -29.72
N LEU A 25 14.72 -10.21 -29.85
CA LEU A 25 13.94 -11.29 -29.26
C LEU A 25 14.01 -12.52 -30.16
N LYS A 26 14.99 -13.38 -29.88
CA LYS A 26 15.16 -14.64 -30.61
C LYS A 26 14.04 -15.62 -30.27
N PHE A 27 13.84 -16.60 -31.16
CA PHE A 27 12.98 -17.73 -30.83
C PHE A 27 13.51 -18.44 -29.57
N GLY A 28 12.62 -18.73 -28.63
CA GLY A 28 12.97 -19.32 -27.33
C GLY A 28 13.40 -18.31 -26.26
N THR A 29 13.40 -17.00 -26.54
CA THR A 29 13.57 -15.96 -25.52
C THR A 29 12.28 -15.74 -24.73
N PHE A 30 12.41 -15.47 -23.44
CA PHE A 30 11.30 -15.11 -22.56
C PHE A 30 11.29 -13.61 -22.31
N VAL A 31 10.09 -13.04 -22.23
CA VAL A 31 9.87 -11.63 -21.88
C VAL A 31 8.99 -11.53 -20.64
N THR A 32 9.24 -10.50 -19.84
CA THR A 32 8.40 -10.16 -18.69
C THR A 32 7.64 -8.88 -19.03
N ALA A 33 6.32 -8.99 -19.17
CA ALA A 33 5.45 -7.82 -19.30
C ALA A 33 4.98 -7.36 -17.92
N ASN A 34 5.28 -6.12 -17.57
CA ASN A 34 4.74 -5.49 -16.36
C ASN A 34 3.53 -4.64 -16.75
N VAL A 35 2.36 -5.01 -16.23
CA VAL A 35 1.10 -4.32 -16.53
C VAL A 35 0.67 -3.54 -15.30
N ALA A 36 0.60 -2.22 -15.42
CA ALA A 36 0.15 -1.36 -14.33
C ALA A 36 -1.37 -1.53 -14.13
N ALA A 37 -1.79 -1.72 -12.88
CA ALA A 37 -3.20 -1.69 -12.51
C ALA A 37 -3.69 -0.24 -12.35
N LYS A 38 -5.01 -0.03 -12.43
CA LYS A 38 -5.61 1.25 -12.08
C LYS A 38 -5.32 1.55 -10.59
N PRO A 39 -4.86 2.76 -10.24
CA PRO A 39 -4.68 3.13 -8.84
C PRO A 39 -6.01 3.08 -8.09
N ILE A 40 -5.94 2.76 -6.81
CA ILE A 40 -7.08 2.83 -5.88
C ILE A 40 -6.91 4.14 -5.12
N ASP A 41 -7.80 5.09 -5.37
CA ASP A 41 -7.76 6.39 -4.70
C ASP A 41 -8.09 6.23 -3.20
N ASN A 42 -7.39 6.98 -2.35
CA ASN A 42 -7.59 7.01 -0.89
C ASN A 42 -7.53 5.63 -0.20
N ALA A 43 -6.72 4.71 -0.74
CA ALA A 43 -6.58 3.38 -0.16
C ALA A 43 -5.80 3.41 1.17
N ILE A 44 -6.39 2.84 2.23
CA ILE A 44 -5.73 2.64 3.52
C ILE A 44 -5.11 1.24 3.55
N LYS A 45 -3.80 1.18 3.82
CA LYS A 45 -3.04 -0.07 3.89
C LYS A 45 -2.99 -0.58 5.33
N LEU A 46 -3.57 -1.75 5.57
CA LEU A 46 -3.54 -2.43 6.88
C LEU A 46 -2.81 -3.76 6.79
N GLN A 47 -2.28 -4.24 7.93
CA GLN A 47 -1.77 -5.61 8.00
C GLN A 47 -2.95 -6.58 7.90
N ARG A 48 -2.77 -7.68 7.17
CA ARG A 48 -3.88 -8.60 6.86
C ARG A 48 -4.57 -9.17 8.10
N HIS A 49 -3.84 -9.40 9.19
CA HIS A 49 -4.40 -9.91 10.45
C HIS A 49 -5.25 -8.89 11.22
N MET A 50 -5.20 -7.60 10.87
CA MET A 50 -6.03 -6.56 11.46
C MET A 50 -7.45 -6.55 10.91
N VAL A 51 -7.69 -7.25 9.78
CA VAL A 51 -8.99 -7.32 9.10
C VAL A 51 -9.52 -8.74 9.20
N ARG A 52 -10.69 -8.92 9.80
CA ARG A 52 -11.35 -10.23 9.92
C ARG A 52 -12.82 -10.11 9.53
N ASN A 53 -13.27 -10.97 8.61
CA ASN A 53 -14.66 -10.97 8.11
C ASN A 53 -15.12 -9.57 7.65
N ASP A 54 -14.27 -8.83 6.93
CA ASP A 54 -14.50 -7.44 6.49
C ASP A 54 -14.72 -6.44 7.63
N HIS A 55 -14.28 -6.76 8.86
CA HIS A 55 -14.31 -5.86 10.00
C HIS A 55 -12.90 -5.52 10.48
N VAL A 56 -12.80 -4.34 11.08
CA VAL A 56 -11.63 -3.85 11.80
C VAL A 56 -12.07 -3.32 13.15
N VAL A 57 -11.18 -3.40 14.14
CA VAL A 57 -11.41 -2.85 15.47
C VAL A 57 -10.81 -1.44 15.53
N LEU A 58 -11.65 -0.45 15.80
CA LEU A 58 -11.23 0.92 16.04
C LEU A 58 -11.24 1.22 17.53
N VAL A 59 -10.49 2.25 17.92
CA VAL A 59 -10.54 2.86 19.24
C VAL A 59 -11.00 4.30 19.08
N ASP A 60 -12.11 4.67 19.71
CA ASP A 60 -12.63 6.02 19.66
C ASP A 60 -11.79 6.99 20.53
N SER A 61 -12.11 8.29 20.48
CA SER A 61 -11.45 9.30 21.31
C SER A 61 -11.68 9.13 22.82
N ASN A 62 -12.71 8.36 23.22
CA ASN A 62 -13.02 8.04 24.61
C ASN A 62 -12.28 6.79 25.10
N GLY A 63 -11.49 6.15 24.22
CA GLY A 63 -10.79 4.90 24.48
C GLY A 63 -11.69 3.68 24.45
N LEU A 64 -12.83 3.72 23.75
CA LEU A 64 -13.75 2.59 23.61
C LEU A 64 -13.49 1.87 22.29
N THR A 65 -13.49 0.53 22.32
CA THR A 65 -13.35 -0.28 21.12
C THR A 65 -14.67 -0.35 20.35
N GLN A 66 -14.60 -0.20 19.02
CA GLN A 66 -15.74 -0.34 18.13
C GLN A 66 -15.36 -1.22 16.95
N MET A 67 -16.16 -2.24 16.65
CA MET A 67 -16.08 -2.91 15.36
C MET A 67 -16.73 -2.12 14.24
N ARG A 68 -16.00 -2.01 13.12
CA ARG A 68 -16.49 -1.35 11.93
C ARG A 68 -16.28 -2.22 10.71
N LYS A 69 -17.32 -2.32 9.90
CA LYS A 69 -17.28 -2.96 8.60
C LYS A 69 -16.56 -2.05 7.59
N VAL A 70 -15.67 -2.63 6.81
CA VAL A 70 -14.87 -1.94 5.79
C VAL A 70 -15.05 -2.56 4.42
N VAL A 71 -14.71 -1.81 3.39
CA VAL A 71 -14.70 -2.28 2.00
C VAL A 71 -13.26 -2.55 1.60
N ILE A 72 -12.96 -3.83 1.33
CA ILE A 72 -11.64 -4.27 0.91
C ILE A 72 -11.57 -4.20 -0.62
N ALA A 73 -10.68 -3.38 -1.16
CA ALA A 73 -10.45 -3.31 -2.60
C ALA A 73 -9.53 -4.42 -3.09
N ARG A 74 -8.54 -4.80 -2.28
CA ARG A 74 -7.57 -5.85 -2.60
C ARG A 74 -6.91 -6.39 -1.34
N THR A 75 -6.48 -7.65 -1.39
CA THR A 75 -5.65 -8.28 -0.36
C THR A 75 -4.48 -8.98 -1.03
N ASP A 76 -3.28 -8.75 -0.50
CA ASP A 76 -2.07 -9.48 -0.88
C ASP A 76 -1.68 -10.46 0.27
N LEU A 77 -0.46 -10.99 0.26
CA LEU A 77 -0.02 -11.94 1.30
C LEU A 77 -0.02 -11.31 2.70
N ASP A 78 0.56 -10.12 2.83
CA ASP A 78 0.79 -9.47 4.13
C ASP A 78 -0.21 -8.35 4.46
N HIS A 79 -0.87 -7.79 3.44
CA HIS A 79 -1.63 -6.54 3.57
C HIS A 79 -3.04 -6.64 2.98
N ALA A 80 -3.95 -5.88 3.58
CA ALA A 80 -5.26 -5.59 3.03
C ALA A 80 -5.34 -4.09 2.68
N TYR A 81 -5.90 -3.77 1.52
CA TYR A 81 -6.08 -2.40 1.04
C TYR A 81 -7.57 -2.06 1.12
N ILE A 82 -7.90 -1.11 2.00
CA ILE A 82 -9.26 -0.67 2.30
C ILE A 82 -9.59 0.54 1.43
N SER A 83 -10.71 0.51 0.71
CA SER A 83 -11.18 1.64 -0.11
C SER A 83 -12.27 2.47 0.57
N ALA A 84 -12.95 1.94 1.58
CA ALA A 84 -14.02 2.64 2.29
C ALA A 84 -14.27 2.08 3.70
N GLY A 85 -14.88 2.91 4.56
CA GLY A 85 -15.29 2.53 5.91
C GLY A 85 -14.31 2.93 7.02
N LEU A 86 -13.26 3.67 6.68
CA LEU A 86 -12.31 4.26 7.61
C LEU A 86 -12.01 5.70 7.18
N ASP A 87 -11.91 6.58 8.17
CA ASP A 87 -11.56 7.98 7.96
C ASP A 87 -10.13 8.27 8.42
N GLU A 88 -9.56 9.35 7.89
CA GLU A 88 -8.23 9.79 8.28
C GLU A 88 -8.19 10.24 9.74
N GLY A 89 -7.15 9.83 10.47
CA GLY A 89 -6.98 10.14 11.90
C GLY A 89 -7.65 9.15 12.86
N GLU A 90 -8.40 8.16 12.36
CA GLU A 90 -8.97 7.12 13.20
C GLU A 90 -7.91 6.13 13.70
N LEU A 91 -8.05 5.68 14.95
CA LEU A 91 -7.14 4.72 15.57
C LEU A 91 -7.62 3.29 15.29
N VAL A 92 -6.86 2.56 14.47
CA VAL A 92 -7.12 1.13 14.20
C VAL A 92 -6.25 0.26 15.10
N SER A 93 -6.85 -0.72 15.75
CA SER A 93 -6.13 -1.68 16.59
C SER A 93 -5.25 -2.60 15.72
N ARG A 94 -3.97 -2.69 16.06
CA ARG A 94 -3.02 -3.62 15.42
C ARG A 94 -3.27 -5.07 15.81
N THR A 95 -3.85 -5.30 16.98
CA THR A 95 -4.16 -6.63 17.48
C THR A 95 -5.66 -6.87 17.45
N TRP A 96 -6.04 -8.11 17.17
CA TRP A 96 -7.41 -8.57 17.30
C TRP A 96 -7.56 -9.29 18.64
N PRO A 97 -8.09 -8.64 19.70
CA PRO A 97 -8.33 -9.34 20.95
C PRO A 97 -9.40 -10.42 20.73
N ASP A 98 -9.18 -11.62 21.28
CA ASP A 98 -10.12 -12.75 21.14
C ASP A 98 -11.50 -12.40 21.73
N ASN A 99 -11.51 -11.67 22.84
CA ASN A 99 -12.69 -11.04 23.41
C ASN A 99 -12.81 -9.61 22.87
N HIS A 100 -13.19 -9.47 21.60
CA HIS A 100 -13.71 -8.18 21.16
C HIS A 100 -15.06 -7.98 21.86
N LEU A 101 -15.19 -6.94 22.65
CA LEU A 101 -16.49 -6.50 23.14
C LEU A 101 -16.59 -5.04 22.73
N ASP A 102 -17.57 -4.72 21.89
CA ASP A 102 -17.84 -3.33 21.55
C ASP A 102 -18.10 -2.54 22.85
N GLY A 103 -17.51 -1.35 22.95
CA GLY A 103 -17.56 -0.53 24.16
C GLY A 103 -16.55 -0.90 25.26
N THR A 104 -15.56 -1.76 24.99
CA THR A 104 -14.49 -2.02 25.96
C THR A 104 -13.57 -0.82 26.08
N LYS A 105 -13.32 -0.37 27.31
CA LYS A 105 -12.35 0.68 27.57
C LYS A 105 -10.92 0.15 27.48
N VAL A 106 -10.13 0.78 26.62
CA VAL A 106 -8.73 0.47 26.36
C VAL A 106 -7.88 1.73 26.43
N THR A 107 -6.61 1.57 26.75
CA THR A 107 -5.61 2.64 26.68
C THR A 107 -4.74 2.39 25.45
N PRO A 108 -4.82 3.22 24.39
CA PRO A 108 -4.04 3.03 23.19
C PRO A 108 -2.55 3.29 23.47
N ILE A 109 -1.68 2.41 22.97
CA ILE A 109 -0.23 2.59 22.98
C ILE A 109 0.18 2.99 21.56
N LEU A 110 0.38 4.29 21.35
CA LEU A 110 0.80 4.82 20.05
C LEU A 110 2.32 4.69 19.92
N ASN A 111 2.78 3.82 19.01
CA ASN A 111 4.18 3.81 18.60
C ASN A 111 4.34 4.79 17.42
N ILE A 112 4.73 6.02 17.72
CA ILE A 112 5.02 7.04 16.71
C ILE A 112 6.50 6.85 16.32
N PRO A 113 6.82 6.29 15.13
CA PRO A 113 8.22 6.13 14.74
C PRO A 113 8.86 7.53 14.61
N SER A 114 9.86 7.80 15.45
CA SER A 114 10.47 9.12 15.65
C SER A 114 11.37 9.61 14.50
N SER A 115 11.25 9.07 13.28
CA SER A 115 12.28 9.22 12.24
C SER A 115 12.05 10.31 11.19
N SER A 116 11.17 11.30 11.39
CA SER A 116 11.02 12.43 10.43
C SER A 116 11.12 13.84 11.02
N VAL A 117 11.46 14.01 12.30
CA VAL A 117 11.57 15.36 12.92
C VAL A 117 13.01 15.96 12.83
N ALA A 118 13.97 15.26 12.20
CA ALA A 118 15.40 15.67 12.23
C ALA A 118 15.96 16.26 10.92
N GLN A 119 15.13 16.75 9.99
CA GLN A 119 15.61 17.50 8.81
C GLN A 119 14.79 18.77 8.57
N ALA A 120 14.76 19.67 9.56
CA ALA A 120 14.31 21.05 9.35
C ALA A 120 14.90 21.99 10.40
N HIS A 121 16.23 22.10 10.51
CA HIS A 121 16.91 23.30 11.05
C HIS A 121 18.41 23.25 10.71
N SER A 122 18.77 23.59 9.47
CA SER A 122 20.10 24.12 9.15
C SER A 122 20.06 24.99 7.90
N LYS A 123 19.44 26.17 8.04
CA LYS A 123 19.78 27.34 7.21
C LYS A 123 19.18 28.61 7.80
N ALA A 124 19.98 29.32 8.60
CA ALA A 124 19.97 30.77 8.85
C ALA A 124 21.01 31.05 9.96
N THR A 125 22.16 31.64 9.58
CA THR A 125 22.68 32.93 10.13
C THR A 125 23.95 32.63 10.96
N GLU A 126 25.11 33.28 10.89
CA GLU A 126 25.58 34.53 10.27
C GLU A 126 27.12 34.49 10.17
N ASN A 127 27.68 35.31 9.30
CA ASN A 127 29.08 35.72 9.31
C ASN A 127 29.41 36.50 10.60
N GLY A 128 30.63 36.36 11.14
CA GLY A 128 31.13 37.27 12.15
C GLY A 128 32.40 36.80 12.86
N GLU A 129 33.51 37.46 12.50
CA GLU A 129 34.88 37.45 13.06
C GLU A 129 35.86 36.33 12.66
#